data_AF-A0A3S1BBJ8-F1
#
_entry.id   AF-A0A3S1BBJ8-F1
#
_cell.length_a   1.000
_cell.length_b   1.000
_cell.length_c   1.000
_cell.angle_alpha   90.00
_cell.angle_beta   90.00
_cell.angle_gamma   90.00
#
_symmetry.space_group_name_H-M   'P 1'
#
loop_
_entity.id
_entity.type
_entity.pdbx_description
1 polymer ?
#
loop_
_entity_poly.entity_id
_entity_poly.type
_entity_poly.pdbx_seq_one_letter_code
_entity_poly.pdbx_strand_id
1 'polypeptide(L)'
;MEALPLTNFYRLAILTSTLSSVLATHFRGGTISWKTMGGEKVEFFYKMGWTYGSGPGCTETKIGQFVNDKLLGGAGPDFNWNCNVGCAGKPVVHSPSYYCMAANKAEMWEQGQMKFNYTFNNSGPFVVAFDGFDWMS
;
A
#
# COMPACT_ATOMS: atom_id res chain seq x y z
N MET A 1 -32.19 -50.99 -36.46
CA MET A 1 -31.65 -49.78 -37.10
C MET A 1 -32.65 -48.68 -36.84
N GLU A 2 -32.53 -48.02 -35.69
CA GLU A 2 -33.28 -46.81 -35.37
C GLU A 2 -32.30 -45.88 -34.66
N ALA A 3 -31.95 -44.80 -35.35
CA ALA A 3 -31.22 -43.67 -34.81
C ALA A 3 -32.24 -42.58 -34.46
N LEU A 4 -31.98 -41.82 -33.39
CA LEU A 4 -32.30 -40.40 -33.13
C LEU A 4 -32.16 -40.13 -31.61
N PRO A 5 -31.82 -38.92 -31.11
CA PRO A 5 -31.19 -37.76 -31.74
C PRO A 5 -29.99 -37.16 -30.93
N LEU A 6 -29.03 -36.58 -31.64
CA LEU A 6 -27.84 -35.86 -31.13
C LEU A 6 -28.15 -34.47 -30.51
N THR A 7 -29.24 -34.31 -29.77
CA THR A 7 -29.72 -32.97 -29.37
C THR A 7 -29.69 -32.65 -27.87
N ASN A 8 -29.18 -33.56 -27.03
CA ASN A 8 -29.21 -33.36 -25.57
C ASN A 8 -27.85 -33.35 -24.85
N PHE A 9 -26.73 -33.47 -25.56
CA PHE A 9 -25.40 -33.34 -24.93
C PHE A 9 -24.89 -31.89 -24.83
N TYR A 10 -25.49 -30.95 -25.56
CA TYR A 10 -25.03 -29.56 -25.59
C TYR A 10 -25.59 -28.68 -24.45
N ARG A 11 -26.54 -29.17 -23.65
CA ARG A 11 -27.12 -28.38 -22.54
C ARG A 11 -26.42 -28.58 -21.19
N LEU A 12 -25.51 -29.55 -21.08
CA LEU A 12 -24.67 -29.75 -19.88
C LEU A 12 -23.25 -29.21 -20.06
N ALA A 13 -23.01 -28.40 -21.10
CA ALA A 13 -21.71 -27.77 -21.38
C ALA A 13 -21.73 -26.25 -21.17
N ILE A 14 -22.84 -25.68 -20.68
CA ILE A 14 -23.02 -24.24 -20.47
C ILE A 14 -23.49 -23.97 -19.03
N LEU A 15 -22.81 -24.55 -18.05
CA LEU A 15 -22.90 -24.05 -16.66
C LEU A 15 -21.72 -24.47 -15.78
N THR A 16 -20.60 -24.91 -16.33
CA THR A 16 -19.31 -24.74 -15.64
C THR A 16 -18.82 -23.34 -15.99
N SER A 17 -19.55 -22.36 -15.45
CA SER A 17 -19.05 -21.00 -15.27
C SER A 17 -17.68 -21.16 -14.63
N THR A 18 -16.65 -20.90 -15.43
CA THR A 18 -15.31 -20.64 -14.95
C THR A 18 -15.44 -19.51 -13.93
N LEU A 19 -15.49 -19.87 -12.65
CA LEU A 19 -15.14 -18.96 -11.55
C LEU A 19 -13.65 -18.65 -11.71
N SER A 20 -13.31 -17.88 -12.75
CA SER A 20 -12.19 -16.98 -12.69
C SER A 20 -12.57 -16.00 -11.60
N SER A 21 -12.13 -16.26 -10.37
CA SER A 21 -12.08 -15.26 -9.32
C SER A 21 -11.44 -14.03 -9.97
N VAL A 22 -12.22 -12.98 -10.17
CA VAL A 22 -11.66 -11.68 -10.51
C VAL A 22 -10.84 -11.33 -9.29
N LEU A 23 -9.52 -11.60 -9.33
CA LEU A 23 -8.59 -11.04 -8.37
C LEU A 23 -8.75 -9.54 -8.57
N ALA A 24 -9.52 -8.91 -7.70
CA ALA A 24 -9.72 -7.48 -7.74
C ALA A 24 -8.33 -6.85 -7.62
N THR A 25 -7.82 -6.34 -8.73
CA THR A 25 -6.64 -5.48 -8.78
C THR A 25 -7.08 -4.15 -8.18
N HIS A 26 -7.30 -4.15 -6.88
CA HIS A 26 -7.44 -2.91 -6.13
C HIS A 26 -6.16 -2.12 -6.42
N PHE A 27 -6.28 -0.83 -6.75
CA PHE A 27 -5.12 0.06 -6.77
C PHE A 27 -4.52 0.05 -5.37
N ARG A 28 -3.49 -0.78 -5.19
CA ARG A 28 -2.87 -1.11 -3.90
C ARG A 28 -1.57 -0.32 -3.69
N GLY A 29 -1.33 0.67 -4.56
CA GLY A 29 -0.21 1.60 -4.58
C GLY A 29 -0.05 2.50 -3.36
N GLY A 30 1.05 3.26 -3.36
CA GLY A 30 1.28 4.37 -2.44
C GLY A 30 1.00 5.72 -3.10
N THR A 31 0.45 6.67 -2.34
CA THR A 31 0.40 8.08 -2.71
C THR A 31 1.07 8.91 -1.63
N ILE A 32 1.73 9.98 -2.05
CA ILE A 32 2.20 11.05 -1.17
C ILE A 32 1.83 12.38 -1.79
N SER A 33 1.31 13.28 -0.98
CA SER A 33 1.06 14.67 -1.33
C SER A 33 1.62 15.57 -0.25
N TRP A 34 1.85 16.83 -0.57
CA TRP A 34 2.42 17.79 0.35
C TRP A 34 1.87 19.19 0.12
N LYS A 35 1.97 20.02 1.17
CA LYS A 35 1.71 21.46 1.09
C LYS A 35 2.68 22.22 1.98
N THR A 36 3.07 23.42 1.56
CA THR A 36 3.86 24.34 2.39
C THR A 36 3.02 24.88 3.54
N MET A 37 3.57 24.92 4.74
CA MET A 37 2.92 25.50 5.93
C MET A 37 3.42 26.91 6.27
N GLY A 38 4.38 27.44 5.49
CA GLY A 38 5.08 28.69 5.74
C GLY A 38 6.56 28.44 6.05
N GLY A 39 7.44 29.30 5.51
CA GLY A 39 8.89 29.08 5.52
C GLY A 39 9.26 27.75 4.88
N GLU A 40 10.23 27.06 5.47
CA GLU A 40 10.74 25.76 5.03
C GLU A 40 9.96 24.56 5.60
N LYS A 41 8.81 24.81 6.24
CA LYS A 41 7.97 23.76 6.83
C LYS A 41 6.96 23.22 5.82
N VAL A 42 6.88 21.90 5.72
CA VAL A 42 6.00 21.17 4.80
C VAL A 42 5.19 20.14 5.59
N GLU A 43 3.88 20.10 5.33
CA GLU A 43 3.01 18.99 5.74
C GLU A 43 2.93 17.98 4.61
N PHE A 44 3.23 16.73 4.91
CA PHE A 44 3.06 15.59 4.03
C PHE A 44 1.84 14.79 4.45
N PHE A 45 1.12 14.26 3.47
CA PHE A 45 0.10 13.25 3.65
C PHE A 45 0.42 12.08 2.74
N TYR A 46 0.48 10.88 3.30
CA TYR A 46 0.62 9.67 2.51
C TYR A 46 -0.45 8.65 2.83
N LYS A 47 -0.72 7.82 1.83
CA LYS A 47 -1.53 6.60 1.93
C LYS A 47 -0.74 5.49 1.27
N MET A 48 -0.56 4.37 1.93
CA MET A 48 0.24 3.25 1.42
C MET A 48 -0.47 1.92 1.65
N GLY A 49 -0.46 1.06 0.63
CA GLY A 49 -0.81 -0.35 0.72
C GLY A 49 0.42 -1.23 0.87
N TRP A 50 0.26 -2.31 1.63
CA TRP A 50 1.30 -3.28 1.95
C TRP A 50 0.76 -4.68 1.78
N THR A 51 1.63 -5.63 1.45
CA THR A 51 1.29 -7.05 1.65
C THR A 51 0.91 -7.27 3.11
N TYR A 52 -0.14 -8.04 3.36
CA TYR A 52 -0.68 -8.25 4.71
C TYR A 52 0.43 -8.74 5.66
N GLY A 53 0.63 -8.03 6.77
CA GLY A 53 1.65 -8.34 7.77
C GLY A 53 3.05 -7.80 7.46
N SER A 54 3.30 -7.25 6.27
CA SER A 54 4.59 -6.62 5.92
C SER A 54 4.65 -5.13 6.27
N GLY A 55 3.48 -4.50 6.44
CA GLY A 55 3.38 -3.10 6.84
C GLY A 55 3.59 -2.89 8.35
N PRO A 56 3.33 -1.66 8.85
CA PRO A 56 3.39 -1.28 10.27
C PRO A 56 2.40 -1.98 11.21
N GLY A 57 1.83 -3.12 10.82
CA GLY A 57 1.02 -3.99 11.68
C GLY A 57 -0.47 -3.73 11.59
N CYS A 58 -1.00 -3.35 10.42
CA CYS A 58 -2.42 -3.12 10.21
C CYS A 58 -3.18 -4.42 9.95
N THR A 59 -4.04 -4.77 10.89
CA THR A 59 -4.92 -5.95 10.80
C THR A 59 -6.38 -5.50 10.78
N GLU A 60 -7.29 -6.39 10.39
CA GLU A 60 -8.75 -6.13 10.41
C GLU A 60 -9.25 -5.68 11.79
N THR A 61 -8.62 -6.15 12.86
CA THR A 61 -8.94 -5.77 14.25
C THR A 61 -8.36 -4.43 14.70
N LYS A 62 -7.44 -3.85 13.92
CA LYS A 62 -6.77 -2.58 14.20
C LYS A 62 -7.25 -1.44 13.29
N ILE A 63 -8.28 -1.65 12.46
CA ILE A 63 -8.86 -0.59 11.62
C ILE A 63 -9.29 0.60 12.49
N GLY A 64 -8.89 1.80 12.07
CA GLY A 64 -9.09 3.06 12.80
C GLY A 64 -8.02 3.35 13.87
N GLN A 65 -7.09 2.42 14.13
CA GLN A 65 -6.05 2.57 15.15
C GLN A 65 -4.71 2.98 14.52
N PHE A 66 -3.90 3.70 15.30
CA PHE A 66 -2.52 3.99 14.93
C PHE A 66 -1.66 2.74 15.11
N VAL A 67 -0.84 2.44 14.11
CA VAL A 67 0.05 1.28 14.08
C VAL A 67 1.45 1.72 13.65
N ASN A 68 2.46 1.17 14.33
CA ASN A 68 3.87 1.54 14.18
C ASN A 68 4.78 0.34 14.43
N ASP A 69 4.28 -0.88 14.17
CA ASP A 69 5.05 -2.10 14.32
C ASP A 69 6.23 -2.07 13.34
N LYS A 70 7.33 -2.73 13.69
CA LYS A 70 8.49 -2.85 12.80
C LYS A 70 8.09 -3.64 11.55
N LEU A 71 8.40 -3.10 10.38
CA LEU A 71 8.15 -3.77 9.10
C LEU A 71 8.79 -5.18 9.09
N LEU A 72 8.02 -6.20 8.74
CA LEU A 72 8.48 -7.60 8.70
C LEU A 72 9.02 -7.92 7.30
N GLY A 73 10.23 -8.49 7.22
CA GLY A 73 10.88 -8.85 5.95
C GLY A 73 12.42 -8.83 5.94
N GLY A 74 13.09 -8.79 7.10
CA GLY A 74 14.52 -8.48 7.15
C GLY A 74 14.82 -6.99 6.97
N ALA A 75 13.76 -6.16 7.05
CA ALA A 75 13.84 -4.73 7.03
C ALA A 75 14.63 -4.23 8.24
N GLY A 76 15.90 -3.86 8.01
CA GLY A 76 16.72 -3.12 8.96
C GLY A 76 16.09 -1.76 9.32
N PRO A 77 16.78 -0.94 10.13
CA PRO A 77 16.32 0.40 10.52
C PRO A 77 16.09 1.41 9.35
N ASP A 78 16.23 0.99 8.09
CA ASP A 78 16.44 1.86 6.93
C ASP A 78 15.17 2.16 6.09
N PHE A 79 14.05 1.50 6.38
CA PHE A 79 12.80 1.69 5.64
C PHE A 79 12.04 2.90 6.16
N ASN A 80 12.34 4.07 5.61
CA ASN A 80 11.72 5.33 6.01
C ASN A 80 11.38 6.18 4.80
N TRP A 81 10.56 7.20 5.03
CA TRP A 81 10.50 8.34 4.14
C TRP A 81 11.80 9.13 4.31
N ASN A 82 12.58 9.23 3.23
CA ASN A 82 13.86 9.90 3.21
C ASN A 82 13.82 11.06 2.22
N CYS A 83 14.64 12.09 2.50
CA CYS A 83 14.94 13.09 1.50
C CYS A 83 16.11 12.60 0.64
N ASN A 84 15.82 12.28 -0.62
CA ASN A 84 16.77 11.67 -1.54
C ASN A 84 17.47 12.68 -2.44
N VAL A 85 16.89 13.86 -2.66
CA VAL A 85 17.47 14.93 -3.48
C VAL A 85 17.26 16.27 -2.77
N GLY A 86 18.28 17.13 -2.82
CA GLY A 86 18.26 18.50 -2.28
C GLY A 86 18.62 18.61 -0.81
N CYS A 87 18.66 17.52 -0.05
CA CYS A 87 19.06 17.51 1.36
C CYS A 87 20.56 17.21 1.56
N ALA A 88 21.11 17.65 2.68
CA ALA A 88 22.45 17.24 3.12
C ALA A 88 22.40 15.77 3.56
N GLY A 89 22.98 14.88 2.76
CA GLY A 89 22.90 13.43 2.98
C GLY A 89 21.51 12.87 2.64
N LYS A 90 21.09 11.84 3.37
CA LYS A 90 19.75 11.21 3.24
C LYS A 90 19.04 11.19 4.58
N PRO A 91 18.60 12.35 5.09
CA PRO A 91 17.94 12.39 6.39
C PRO A 91 16.59 11.67 6.33
N VAL A 92 16.28 10.94 7.40
CA VAL A 92 14.94 10.40 7.64
C VAL A 92 14.00 11.56 7.90
N VAL A 93 12.96 11.65 7.07
CA VAL A 93 11.89 12.64 7.14
C VAL A 93 10.75 12.12 8.01
N HIS A 94 10.42 10.82 7.88
CA HIS A 94 9.38 10.18 8.69
C HIS A 94 9.50 8.65 8.68
N SER A 95 9.21 7.99 9.80
CA SER A 95 9.15 6.53 9.88
C SER A 95 7.79 5.97 9.41
N PRO A 96 7.73 4.78 8.81
CA PRO A 96 6.50 4.21 8.30
C PRO A 96 5.59 3.81 9.46
N SER A 97 4.66 4.70 9.79
CA SER A 97 3.64 4.51 10.81
C SER A 97 2.36 5.19 10.36
N TYR A 98 1.19 4.65 10.66
CA TYR A 98 -0.03 5.22 10.11
C TYR A 98 -1.26 4.80 10.89
N TYR A 99 -2.38 5.47 10.60
CA TYR A 99 -3.68 4.96 10.97
C TYR A 99 -4.10 3.87 9.98
N CYS A 100 -4.39 2.69 10.52
CA CYS A 100 -4.85 1.53 9.76
C CYS A 100 -6.22 1.85 9.17
N MET A 101 -6.31 1.92 7.85
CA MET A 101 -7.54 2.30 7.15
C MET A 101 -8.39 1.08 6.79
N ALA A 102 -7.73 0.01 6.34
CA ALA A 102 -8.36 -1.24 5.99
C ALA A 102 -7.29 -2.34 5.89
N ALA A 103 -7.70 -3.58 6.10
CA ALA A 103 -6.89 -4.75 5.83
C ALA A 103 -7.81 -5.90 5.43
N ASN A 104 -7.28 -6.87 4.70
CA ASN A 104 -7.97 -8.10 4.36
C ASN A 104 -6.93 -9.22 4.27
N LYS A 105 -7.00 -10.16 5.22
CA LYS A 105 -6.07 -11.29 5.26
C LYS A 105 -6.27 -12.27 4.11
N ALA A 106 -7.52 -12.51 3.72
CA ALA A 106 -7.85 -13.45 2.65
C ALA A 106 -7.32 -12.96 1.29
N GLU A 107 -7.30 -11.65 1.07
CA GLU A 107 -6.77 -11.02 -0.14
C GLU A 107 -5.32 -10.54 0.00
N MET A 108 -4.66 -10.83 1.13
CA MET A 108 -3.25 -10.56 1.43
C MET A 108 -2.84 -9.08 1.32
N TRP A 109 -3.66 -8.16 1.83
CA TRP A 109 -3.30 -6.73 1.87
C TRP A 109 -3.66 -6.01 3.16
N GLU A 110 -2.89 -4.98 3.48
CA GLU A 110 -3.22 -3.95 4.48
C GLU A 110 -2.95 -2.55 3.91
N GLN A 111 -3.59 -1.53 4.47
CA GLN A 111 -3.47 -0.17 4.00
C GLN A 111 -3.66 0.82 5.14
N GLY A 112 -2.87 1.89 5.13
CA GLY A 112 -3.09 3.00 6.04
C GLY A 112 -2.66 4.34 5.47
N GLN A 113 -2.87 5.37 6.28
CA GLN A 113 -2.55 6.75 5.92
C GLN A 113 -2.03 7.53 7.13
N MET A 114 -1.19 8.53 6.86
CA MET A 114 -0.62 9.38 7.89
C MET A 114 -0.35 10.78 7.38
N LYS A 115 -0.37 11.74 8.30
CA LYS A 115 0.16 13.09 8.10
C LYS A 115 1.38 13.28 8.97
N PHE A 116 2.40 13.94 8.43
CA PHE A 116 3.54 14.36 9.22
C PHE A 116 4.09 15.69 8.71
N ASN A 117 4.80 16.39 9.59
CA ASN A 117 5.44 17.65 9.25
C ASN A 117 6.95 17.48 9.25
N TYR A 118 7.61 18.12 8.29
CA TYR A 118 9.05 18.21 8.24
C TYR A 118 9.48 19.64 7.90
N THR A 119 10.55 20.10 8.54
CA THR A 119 11.13 21.42 8.28
C THR A 119 12.47 21.20 7.58
N PHE A 120 12.59 21.67 6.34
CA PHE A 120 13.85 21.66 5.63
C PHE A 120 14.77 22.77 6.17
N ASN A 121 16.09 22.57 6.05
CA ASN A 121 17.05 23.58 6.53
C ASN A 121 17.16 24.80 5.59
N ASN A 122 16.67 24.67 4.36
CA ASN A 122 16.73 25.69 3.33
C ASN A 122 15.58 25.52 2.34
N SER A 123 15.49 26.45 1.38
CA SER A 123 14.54 26.36 0.27
C SER A 123 15.01 25.37 -0.80
N GLY A 124 14.05 24.61 -1.34
CA GLY A 124 14.28 23.50 -2.28
C GLY A 124 14.56 23.91 -3.73
N PRO A 125 14.60 22.93 -4.66
CA PRO A 125 13.75 21.72 -4.68
C PRO A 125 14.28 20.53 -3.86
N PHE A 126 13.34 19.76 -3.28
CA PHE A 126 13.60 18.51 -2.56
C PHE A 126 12.80 17.36 -3.16
N VAL A 127 13.34 16.14 -3.08
CA VAL A 127 12.61 14.91 -3.41
C VAL A 127 12.55 14.04 -2.16
N VAL A 128 11.34 13.81 -1.66
CA VAL A 128 11.07 12.86 -0.58
C VAL A 128 10.50 11.59 -1.18
N ALA A 129 11.06 10.45 -0.82
CA ALA A 129 10.61 9.15 -1.30
C ALA A 129 10.64 8.12 -0.17
N PHE A 130 9.83 7.08 -0.30
CA PHE A 130 9.88 5.92 0.58
C PHE A 130 10.81 4.88 -0.04
N ASP A 131 11.92 4.59 0.62
CA ASP A 131 12.91 3.63 0.12
C ASP A 131 12.63 2.24 0.71
N GLY A 132 11.59 1.57 0.21
CA GLY A 132 11.21 0.25 0.72
C GLY A 132 10.77 -0.82 -0.26
N PHE A 133 10.66 -2.03 0.27
CA PHE A 133 10.14 -3.22 -0.41
C PHE A 133 8.81 -3.65 0.22
N ASP A 134 8.11 -4.60 -0.41
CA ASP A 134 6.80 -5.15 0.02
C ASP A 134 5.63 -4.15 0.15
N TRP A 135 5.83 -2.91 -0.31
CA TRP A 135 4.71 -2.06 -0.67
C TRP A 135 4.08 -2.62 -1.94
N MET A 136 2.75 -2.61 -2.00
CA MET A 136 2.06 -3.03 -3.21
C MET A 136 2.03 -1.88 -4.20
N SER A 137 2.41 -2.13 -5.46
CA SER A 137 2.40 -1.15 -6.54
C SER A 137 1.18 -1.27 -7.41
#